data_AF-A0A536L4P3-F1
#
_entry.id   AF-A0A536L4P3-F1
#
_cell.length_a   1.000
_cell.length_b   1.000
_cell.length_c   1.000
_cell.angle_alpha   90.00
_cell.angle_beta   90.00
_cell.angle_gamma   90.00
#
_symmetry.space_group_name_H-M   'P 1'
#
loop_
_entity.id
_entity.type
_entity.pdbx_description
1 polymer ?
#
loop_
_entity_poly.entity_id
_entity_poly.type
_entity_poly.pdbx_seq_one_letter_code
_entity_poly.pdbx_strand_id
1 'polypeptide(L)'
;MAFIDPDSDRGPGRDAVELYTRTYGTLLRSSGETKLKVLEQSHIGMQSSLHPKAGSAEPDTGALIYALRRLPPSITAVRRIVLGQSADVFKRMLDVDVEKWEMQSAPGRRRRYYFDGKETLAVYIASPSDIDDVIPQLVALQIEWNKLHALLNAEDLSRAPDVTDQFQVLQHLGISEDDALRLVEIWGDLLEPLRRIQTEEKDFRVRMLGGTQIGYIKATRRWWEPIESLMQREGVHDRPVYFVSSNTHSLVNLLSGSARRHQGEIVEYIERSNNLELVPELRKLRQGQSRGNWDNFLYYAARSYYGQSAEAGQRRALRTAEEEERGIFFLPSHAGLDVAAQVIILDRLVAADLDPRLGSPPPDRLERSPAVLINVNYPLGLGAYNVLREVAESVGTLRGVYVLGKAATLNGSIGDIMIPNVVYEEHSENTYWLDNCFSFNSVAPFLVYGAALDNQRAVTVRGTFLQNRGYLDFYHRESFTVVEMEAGPYLNALYEAAESSRYPTRENINFTKLPFDFGVLHYASDTPYTQARTLGARGLSYYGLDSTYASSVAILRRILAQEQVLTADVAAPRWADAGARQGA
;
A
#
# COMPACT_ATOMS: atom_id res chain seq x y z
N MET A 1 -52.09 -10.69 -8.63
CA MET A 1 -50.68 -11.12 -8.71
C MET A 1 -49.83 -9.99 -8.18
N ALA A 2 -49.29 -10.16 -6.98
CA ALA A 2 -48.36 -9.19 -6.40
C ALA A 2 -47.09 -9.17 -7.25
N PHE A 3 -46.62 -7.97 -7.60
CA PHE A 3 -45.29 -7.77 -8.17
C PHE A 3 -44.28 -8.24 -7.12
N ILE A 4 -43.67 -9.39 -7.36
CA ILE A 4 -42.47 -9.82 -6.65
C ILE A 4 -41.35 -9.01 -7.28
N ASP A 5 -40.80 -8.09 -6.49
CA ASP A 5 -39.56 -7.38 -6.81
C ASP A 5 -38.42 -8.41 -6.89
N PRO A 6 -37.74 -8.58 -8.05
CA PRO A 6 -36.65 -9.54 -8.20
C PRO A 6 -35.38 -9.15 -7.42
N ASP A 7 -35.33 -7.98 -6.76
CA ASP A 7 -34.19 -7.55 -5.95
C ASP A 7 -34.21 -8.02 -4.48
N SER A 8 -35.25 -8.73 -4.01
CA SER A 8 -35.35 -9.14 -2.59
C SER A 8 -34.32 -10.20 -2.16
N ASP A 9 -33.56 -10.76 -3.10
CA ASP A 9 -32.55 -11.82 -2.86
C ASP A 9 -31.10 -11.31 -3.01
N ARG A 10 -30.92 -10.01 -3.28
CA ARG A 10 -29.59 -9.38 -3.27
C ARG A 10 -29.28 -8.93 -1.86
N GLY A 11 -28.31 -9.59 -1.23
CA GLY A 11 -27.73 -9.11 0.03
C GLY A 11 -27.24 -7.65 -0.10
N PRO A 12 -26.86 -7.01 1.01
CA PRO A 12 -26.39 -5.63 1.05
C PRO A 12 -25.36 -5.34 -0.05
N GLY A 13 -25.60 -4.28 -0.81
CA GLY A 13 -24.71 -3.78 -1.86
C GLY A 13 -24.12 -2.42 -1.52
N ARG A 14 -23.98 -1.56 -2.53
CA ARG A 14 -23.40 -0.21 -2.43
C ARG A 14 -24.10 0.68 -1.39
N ASP A 15 -25.44 0.67 -1.35
CA ASP A 15 -26.22 1.56 -0.47
C ASP A 15 -25.91 1.35 1.02
N ALA A 16 -25.59 0.11 1.43
CA ALA A 16 -25.25 -0.20 2.81
C ALA A 16 -23.87 0.34 3.20
N VAL A 17 -22.90 0.28 2.27
CA VAL A 17 -21.58 0.92 2.43
C VAL A 17 -21.74 2.44 2.50
N GLU A 18 -22.53 3.04 1.61
CA GLU A 18 -22.80 4.48 1.62
C GLU A 18 -23.51 4.94 2.89
N LEU A 19 -24.47 4.16 3.41
CA LEU A 19 -25.11 4.43 4.70
C LEU A 19 -24.08 4.42 5.82
N TYR A 20 -23.22 3.39 5.89
CA TYR A 20 -22.19 3.30 6.91
C TYR A 20 -21.22 4.49 6.85
N THR A 21 -20.74 4.84 5.64
CA THR A 21 -19.82 5.97 5.46
C THR A 21 -20.43 7.33 5.79
N ARG A 22 -21.70 7.56 5.44
CA ARG A 22 -22.42 8.76 5.86
C ARG A 22 -22.65 8.81 7.37
N THR A 23 -22.89 7.66 8.00
CA THR A 23 -23.10 7.57 9.44
C THR A 23 -21.85 8.00 10.20
N TYR A 24 -20.69 7.35 9.97
CA TYR A 24 -19.47 7.77 10.69
C TYR A 24 -19.01 9.16 10.28
N GLY A 25 -19.17 9.56 9.02
CA GLY A 25 -18.85 10.91 8.57
C GLY A 25 -19.69 11.98 9.28
N THR A 26 -20.93 11.68 9.63
CA THR A 26 -21.80 12.58 10.41
C THR A 26 -21.41 12.60 11.88
N LEU A 27 -21.14 11.43 12.48
CA LEU A 27 -20.72 11.33 13.88
C LEU A 27 -19.41 12.09 14.13
N LEU A 28 -18.45 11.99 13.23
CA LEU A 28 -17.15 12.64 13.38
C LEU A 28 -17.18 14.17 13.20
N ARG A 29 -18.30 14.75 12.72
CA ARG A 29 -18.50 16.21 12.74
C ARG A 29 -18.87 16.75 14.13
N SER A 30 -19.18 15.87 15.09
CA SER A 30 -19.46 16.27 16.47
C SER A 30 -18.23 16.93 17.11
N SER A 31 -18.45 17.98 17.91
CA SER A 31 -17.38 18.66 18.66
C SER A 31 -16.86 17.83 19.85
N GLY A 32 -17.69 16.90 20.33
CA GLY A 32 -17.41 16.03 21.46
C GLY A 32 -16.92 14.64 21.05
N GLU A 33 -16.64 13.82 22.06
CA GLU A 33 -16.36 12.41 21.88
C GLU A 33 -17.63 11.64 21.51
N THR A 34 -17.48 10.69 20.58
CA THR A 34 -18.56 9.79 20.19
C THR A 34 -18.17 8.36 20.45
N LYS A 35 -19.07 7.60 21.07
CA LYS A 35 -18.88 6.15 21.26
C LYS A 35 -18.99 5.42 19.93
N LEU A 36 -18.04 4.54 19.62
CA LEU A 36 -18.09 3.72 18.41
C LEU A 36 -19.23 2.71 18.42
N LYS A 37 -19.80 2.40 19.58
CA LYS A 37 -21.00 1.55 19.71
C LYS A 37 -22.15 1.96 18.78
N VAL A 38 -22.29 3.25 18.49
CA VAL A 38 -23.33 3.79 17.58
C VAL A 38 -23.16 3.27 16.14
N LEU A 39 -21.94 2.88 15.75
CA LEU A 39 -21.62 2.42 14.40
C LEU A 39 -21.76 0.91 14.20
N GLU A 40 -21.84 0.12 15.27
CA GLU A 40 -21.84 -1.35 15.21
C GLU A 40 -22.97 -1.89 14.32
N GLN A 41 -24.21 -1.39 14.50
CA GLN A 41 -25.36 -1.87 13.72
C GLN A 41 -25.21 -1.58 12.23
N SER A 42 -24.77 -0.37 11.88
CA SER A 42 -24.50 -0.02 10.48
C SER A 42 -23.30 -0.78 9.90
N HIS A 43 -22.29 -1.11 10.71
CA HIS A 43 -21.17 -1.95 10.30
C HIS A 43 -21.59 -3.39 10.02
N ILE A 44 -22.42 -3.97 10.91
CA ILE A 44 -23.01 -5.30 10.73
C ILE A 44 -23.89 -5.32 9.48
N GLY A 45 -24.75 -4.30 9.30
CA GLY A 45 -25.64 -4.18 8.15
C GLY A 45 -24.92 -3.98 6.81
N MET A 46 -23.71 -3.42 6.82
CA MET A 46 -22.86 -3.30 5.62
C MET A 46 -22.39 -4.66 5.11
N GLN A 47 -22.28 -5.66 5.99
CA GLN A 47 -21.79 -7.02 5.68
C GLN A 47 -20.44 -7.01 4.96
N SER A 48 -19.44 -6.37 5.59
CA SER A 48 -18.07 -6.32 5.05
C SER A 48 -17.55 -7.72 4.68
N SER A 49 -16.94 -7.84 3.50
CA SER A 49 -16.22 -9.06 3.09
C SER A 49 -15.06 -9.39 4.03
N LEU A 50 -14.53 -8.40 4.75
CA LEU A 50 -13.49 -8.57 5.76
C LEU A 50 -14.03 -8.96 7.15
N HIS A 51 -15.34 -8.87 7.36
CA HIS A 51 -15.97 -9.14 8.65
C HIS A 51 -17.29 -9.92 8.50
N PRO A 52 -17.28 -11.07 7.79
CA PRO A 52 -18.49 -11.83 7.49
C PRO A 52 -19.26 -12.29 8.74
N LYS A 53 -18.59 -12.49 9.88
CA LYS A 53 -19.25 -12.90 11.13
C LYS A 53 -19.59 -11.72 12.05
N ALA A 54 -19.56 -10.47 11.59
CA ALA A 54 -19.82 -9.29 12.43
C ALA A 54 -21.11 -9.41 13.27
N GLY A 55 -22.21 -9.85 12.66
CA GLY A 55 -23.51 -10.04 13.33
C GLY A 55 -23.71 -11.39 14.03
N SER A 56 -22.73 -12.30 13.96
CA SER A 56 -22.79 -13.61 14.63
C SER A 56 -22.34 -13.50 16.09
N ALA A 57 -22.78 -14.44 16.94
CA ALA A 57 -22.22 -14.62 18.28
C ALA A 57 -20.82 -15.26 18.25
N GLU A 58 -20.49 -15.99 17.18
CA GLU A 58 -19.16 -16.56 16.99
C GLU A 58 -18.12 -15.47 16.64
N PRO A 59 -16.89 -15.57 17.17
CA PRO A 59 -15.81 -14.67 16.77
C PRO A 59 -15.42 -14.82 15.30
N ASP A 60 -15.15 -13.68 14.67
CA ASP A 60 -14.45 -13.53 13.41
C ASP A 60 -12.96 -13.31 13.66
N THR A 61 -12.21 -14.40 13.87
CA THR A 61 -10.76 -14.29 14.14
C THR A 61 -10.00 -13.66 12.96
N GLY A 62 -10.52 -13.79 11.73
CA GLY A 62 -9.95 -13.16 10.55
C GLY A 62 -10.01 -11.63 10.64
N ALA A 63 -11.18 -11.07 10.95
CA ALA A 63 -11.38 -9.64 11.14
C ALA A 63 -10.56 -9.10 12.32
N LEU A 64 -10.53 -9.85 13.44
CA LEU A 64 -9.74 -9.52 14.63
C LEU A 64 -8.24 -9.42 14.31
N ILE A 65 -7.66 -10.46 13.70
CA ILE A 65 -6.24 -10.48 13.31
C ILE A 65 -5.93 -9.36 12.30
N TYR A 66 -6.84 -9.12 11.35
CA TYR A 66 -6.66 -8.06 10.36
C TYR A 66 -6.59 -6.68 11.01
N ALA A 67 -7.47 -6.40 11.97
CA ALA A 67 -7.48 -5.15 12.72
C ALA A 67 -6.23 -5.01 13.62
N LEU A 68 -5.89 -6.05 14.38
CA LEU A 68 -4.72 -6.05 15.26
C LEU A 68 -3.39 -5.84 14.51
N ARG A 69 -3.26 -6.35 13.28
CA ARG A 69 -2.08 -6.11 12.44
C ARG A 69 -1.99 -4.68 11.90
N ARG A 70 -3.08 -3.92 11.88
CA ARG A 70 -3.16 -2.57 11.28
C ARG A 70 -3.35 -1.43 12.30
N LEU A 71 -3.55 -1.80 13.56
CA LEU A 71 -3.58 -0.90 14.72
C LEU A 71 -2.32 -1.11 15.57
N PRO A 72 -1.86 -0.11 16.33
CA PRO A 72 -0.66 -0.24 17.14
C PRO A 72 -0.89 -1.19 18.34
N PRO A 73 0.14 -1.85 18.89
CA PRO A 73 -0.01 -2.80 20.00
C PRO A 73 -0.73 -2.23 21.23
N SER A 74 -0.56 -0.93 21.51
CA SER A 74 -1.27 -0.24 22.61
C SER A 74 -2.79 -0.24 22.46
N ILE A 75 -3.36 -0.58 21.30
CA ILE A 75 -4.81 -0.55 21.07
C ILE A 75 -5.60 -1.42 22.05
N THR A 76 -4.96 -2.46 22.59
CA THR A 76 -5.52 -3.29 23.65
C THR A 76 -5.80 -2.48 24.92
N ALA A 77 -5.03 -1.43 25.19
CA ALA A 77 -5.19 -0.50 26.31
C ALA A 77 -6.00 0.75 26.04
N VAL A 78 -6.14 1.11 24.77
CA VAL A 78 -6.79 2.35 24.37
C VAL A 78 -8.30 2.29 24.58
N ARG A 79 -8.86 3.39 25.07
CA ARG A 79 -10.30 3.67 25.14
C ARG A 79 -10.67 4.95 24.38
N ARG A 80 -9.76 5.93 24.33
CA ARG A 80 -9.96 7.21 23.66
C ARG A 80 -9.06 7.34 22.45
N ILE A 81 -9.64 7.67 21.31
CA ILE A 81 -8.91 7.92 20.06
C ILE A 81 -9.17 9.35 19.63
N VAL A 82 -8.10 10.10 19.41
CA VAL A 82 -8.16 11.46 18.88
C VAL A 82 -7.51 11.50 17.50
N LEU A 83 -8.30 11.82 16.47
CA LEU A 83 -7.83 11.91 15.09
C LEU A 83 -7.44 13.36 14.80
N GLY A 84 -6.31 13.61 14.16
CA GLY A 84 -5.88 14.98 13.83
C GLY A 84 -4.92 15.04 12.66
N GLN A 85 -4.84 16.20 12.00
CA GLN A 85 -4.02 16.37 10.79
C GLN A 85 -2.60 16.87 11.08
N SER A 86 -2.34 17.40 12.28
CA SER A 86 -1.01 17.88 12.68
C SER A 86 -0.88 18.07 14.20
N ALA A 87 0.36 18.14 14.68
CA ALA A 87 0.70 18.45 16.08
C ALA A 87 0.02 19.74 16.57
N ASP A 88 0.01 20.80 15.74
CA ASP A 88 -0.61 22.08 16.07
C ASP A 88 -2.11 21.96 16.34
N VAL A 89 -2.79 21.06 15.62
CA VAL A 89 -4.22 20.81 15.83
C VAL A 89 -4.44 20.13 17.18
N PHE A 90 -3.62 19.14 17.53
CA PHE A 90 -3.68 18.50 18.85
C PHE A 90 -3.40 19.50 19.97
N LYS A 91 -2.32 20.27 19.85
CA LYS A 91 -1.94 21.30 20.84
C LYS A 91 -3.03 22.34 21.02
N ARG A 92 -3.59 22.88 19.94
CA ARG A 92 -4.64 23.90 20.03
C ARG A 92 -5.96 23.37 20.62
N MET A 93 -6.34 22.13 20.29
CA MET A 93 -7.67 21.60 20.62
C MET A 93 -7.71 20.80 21.93
N LEU A 94 -6.56 20.29 22.39
CA LEU A 94 -6.43 19.47 23.59
C LEU A 94 -5.50 20.09 24.65
N ASP A 95 -4.75 21.14 24.32
CA ASP A 95 -3.64 21.66 25.14
C ASP A 95 -2.58 20.59 25.46
N VAL A 96 -2.36 19.68 24.50
CA VAL A 96 -1.41 18.58 24.62
C VAL A 96 -0.46 18.55 23.45
N ASP A 97 0.82 18.41 23.76
CA ASP A 97 1.87 18.13 22.81
C ASP A 97 2.01 16.61 22.62
N VAL A 98 1.25 16.06 21.66
CA VAL A 98 1.19 14.61 21.41
C VAL A 98 2.51 14.05 20.91
N GLU A 99 3.41 14.88 20.38
CA GLU A 99 4.72 14.40 19.90
C GLU A 99 5.68 14.04 21.05
N LYS A 100 5.33 14.40 22.29
CA LYS A 100 6.01 13.95 23.51
C LYS A 100 5.51 12.62 24.06
N TRP A 101 4.40 12.11 23.53
CA TRP A 101 3.88 10.80 23.88
C TRP A 101 4.70 9.69 23.20
N GLU A 102 4.43 8.43 23.55
CA GLU A 102 5.13 7.30 22.96
C GLU A 102 4.72 7.12 21.50
N MET A 103 5.65 7.35 20.56
CA MET A 103 5.42 7.08 19.15
C MET A 103 5.25 5.58 18.93
N GLN A 104 4.16 5.19 18.27
CA GLN A 104 3.88 3.81 17.91
C GLN A 104 3.58 3.66 16.41
N SER A 105 3.71 2.44 15.91
CA SER A 105 3.42 2.07 14.52
C SER A 105 2.66 0.75 14.47
N ALA A 106 2.00 0.48 13.34
CA ALA A 106 1.35 -0.79 13.09
C ALA A 106 2.07 -1.58 11.98
N PRO A 107 2.22 -2.91 12.10
CA PRO A 107 2.93 -3.72 11.10
C PRO A 107 2.33 -3.67 9.69
N GLY A 108 1.00 -3.67 9.59
CA GLY A 108 0.25 -3.83 8.34
C GLY A 108 -0.29 -2.53 7.73
N ARG A 109 -0.16 -1.39 8.42
CA ARG A 109 -0.57 -0.07 7.92
C ARG A 109 0.32 1.02 8.49
N ARG A 110 1.07 1.68 7.61
CA ARG A 110 1.88 2.86 7.95
C ARG A 110 0.97 4.03 8.28
N ARG A 111 1.07 4.50 9.52
CA ARG A 111 0.38 5.66 10.07
C ARG A 111 1.10 6.05 11.36
N ARG A 112 1.21 7.35 11.64
CA ARG A 112 1.79 7.81 12.90
C ARG A 112 0.77 7.77 14.01
N TYR A 113 1.12 7.06 15.08
CA TYR A 113 0.36 6.96 16.31
C TYR A 113 1.20 7.51 17.46
N TYR A 114 0.52 8.12 18.43
CA TYR A 114 1.14 8.57 19.68
C TYR A 114 0.26 8.13 20.84
N PHE A 115 0.82 7.36 21.77
CA PHE A 115 0.10 6.78 22.91
C PHE A 115 0.53 7.45 24.21
N ASP A 116 -0.45 7.88 25.01
CA ASP A 116 -0.22 8.61 26.27
C ASP A 116 0.32 7.72 27.43
N GLY A 117 0.54 6.43 27.18
CA GLY A 117 0.94 5.44 28.17
C GLY A 117 -0.20 4.97 29.08
N LYS A 118 -1.45 5.42 28.85
CA LYS A 118 -2.60 5.15 29.70
C LYS A 118 -3.78 4.58 28.92
N GLU A 119 -4.48 5.41 28.16
CA GLU A 119 -5.71 5.04 27.47
C GLU A 119 -6.03 5.87 26.21
N THR A 120 -5.23 6.89 25.90
CA THR A 120 -5.46 7.79 24.76
C THR A 120 -4.47 7.54 23.63
N LEU A 121 -5.01 7.33 22.43
CA LEU A 121 -4.25 7.22 21.20
C LEU A 121 -4.53 8.43 20.30
N ALA A 122 -3.48 9.21 20.01
CA ALA A 122 -3.53 10.20 18.94
C ALA A 122 -3.14 9.54 17.62
N VAL A 123 -3.94 9.81 16.58
CA VAL A 123 -3.81 9.23 15.25
C VAL A 123 -3.69 10.36 14.24
N TYR A 124 -2.57 10.41 13.52
CA TYR A 124 -2.41 11.37 12.44
C TYR A 124 -3.16 10.88 11.19
N ILE A 125 -4.00 11.75 10.61
CA ILE A 125 -4.75 11.49 9.39
C ILE A 125 -4.28 12.41 8.26
N ALA A 126 -3.94 11.82 7.11
CA ALA A 126 -3.39 12.51 5.94
C ALA A 126 -4.43 12.74 4.84
N SER A 127 -5.54 11.99 4.86
CA SER A 127 -6.66 12.15 3.93
C SER A 127 -7.98 11.63 4.52
N PRO A 128 -9.13 11.85 3.87
CA PRO A 128 -10.37 11.17 4.24
C PRO A 128 -10.27 9.63 4.17
N SER A 129 -9.42 9.08 3.29
CA SER A 129 -9.21 7.64 3.18
C SER A 129 -8.57 7.02 4.43
N ASP A 130 -7.85 7.81 5.24
CA ASP A 130 -7.41 7.34 6.57
C ASP A 130 -8.56 7.09 7.52
N ILE A 131 -9.62 7.90 7.43
CA ILE A 131 -10.84 7.74 8.24
C ILE A 131 -11.60 6.50 7.76
N ASP A 132 -11.74 6.36 6.45
CA ASP A 132 -12.35 5.20 5.79
C ASP A 132 -11.60 3.88 6.12
N ASP A 133 -10.32 3.95 6.50
CA ASP A 133 -9.50 2.80 6.94
C ASP A 133 -9.57 2.57 8.47
N VAL A 134 -9.37 3.62 9.30
CA VAL A 134 -9.30 3.51 10.77
C VAL A 134 -10.63 3.18 11.42
N ILE A 135 -11.71 3.87 11.03
CA ILE A 135 -12.99 3.73 11.74
C ILE A 135 -13.55 2.31 11.63
N PRO A 136 -13.62 1.69 10.43
CA PRO A 136 -14.13 0.32 10.34
C PRO A 136 -13.24 -0.69 11.06
N GLN A 137 -11.92 -0.48 11.10
CA GLN A 137 -10.99 -1.32 11.87
C GLN A 137 -11.27 -1.26 13.38
N LEU A 138 -11.47 -0.06 13.92
CA LEU A 138 -11.78 0.10 15.35
C LEU A 138 -13.14 -0.51 15.72
N VAL A 139 -14.15 -0.35 14.85
CA VAL A 139 -15.47 -0.96 15.06
C VAL A 139 -15.39 -2.49 14.97
N ALA A 140 -14.67 -3.04 13.99
CA ALA A 140 -14.46 -4.48 13.90
C ALA A 140 -13.74 -5.03 15.13
N LEU A 141 -12.65 -4.39 15.57
CA LEU A 141 -11.93 -4.78 16.78
C LEU A 141 -12.83 -4.73 18.02
N GLN A 142 -13.68 -3.71 18.16
CA GLN A 142 -14.59 -3.59 19.29
C GLN A 142 -15.62 -4.72 19.32
N ILE A 143 -16.26 -5.00 18.18
CA ILE A 143 -17.23 -6.09 18.05
C ILE A 143 -16.59 -7.42 18.45
N GLU A 144 -15.42 -7.72 17.89
CA GLU A 144 -14.73 -8.99 18.13
C GLU A 144 -14.18 -9.10 19.55
N TRP A 145 -13.66 -8.01 20.10
CA TRP A 145 -13.27 -7.96 21.52
C TRP A 145 -14.45 -8.27 22.43
N ASN A 146 -15.61 -7.69 22.18
CA ASN A 146 -16.78 -7.84 23.05
C ASN A 146 -17.41 -9.23 22.94
N LYS A 147 -17.33 -9.89 21.78
CA LYS A 147 -17.68 -11.32 21.65
C LYS A 147 -16.74 -12.19 22.49
N LEU A 148 -15.43 -11.96 22.37
CA LEU A 148 -14.45 -12.70 23.15
C LEU A 148 -14.60 -12.45 24.65
N HIS A 149 -14.89 -11.20 25.07
CA HIS A 149 -15.20 -10.88 26.47
C HIS A 149 -16.36 -11.73 26.99
N ALA A 150 -17.48 -11.76 26.26
CA ALA A 150 -18.65 -12.53 26.65
C ALA A 150 -18.37 -14.03 26.77
N LEU A 151 -17.59 -14.59 25.84
CA LEU A 151 -17.22 -16.02 25.85
C LEU A 151 -16.21 -16.34 26.96
N LEU A 152 -15.19 -15.49 27.16
CA LEU A 152 -14.17 -15.66 28.18
C LEU A 152 -14.72 -15.56 29.61
N ASN A 153 -15.85 -14.89 29.83
CA ASN A 153 -16.49 -14.86 31.16
C ASN A 153 -16.90 -16.25 31.69
N ALA A 154 -17.02 -17.25 30.80
CA ALA A 154 -17.28 -18.64 31.18
C ALA A 154 -16.00 -19.46 31.46
N GLU A 155 -14.82 -18.92 31.15
CA GLU A 155 -13.52 -19.61 31.23
C GLU A 155 -12.75 -19.22 32.50
N ASP A 156 -11.96 -20.16 33.05
CA ASP A 156 -11.06 -19.90 34.18
C ASP A 156 -9.61 -19.78 33.71
N LEU A 157 -9.20 -18.57 33.31
CA LEU A 157 -7.84 -18.29 32.83
C LEU A 157 -6.75 -18.53 33.88
N SER A 158 -7.10 -18.66 35.18
CA SER A 158 -6.11 -19.00 36.21
C SER A 158 -5.59 -20.44 36.08
N ARG A 159 -6.35 -21.30 35.38
CA ARG A 159 -6.00 -22.70 35.09
C ARG A 159 -5.28 -22.89 33.76
N ALA A 160 -4.96 -21.81 33.04
CA ALA A 160 -4.22 -21.85 31.77
C ALA A 160 -2.90 -21.05 31.85
N PRO A 161 -1.97 -21.41 32.76
CA PRO A 161 -0.72 -20.65 32.94
C PRO A 161 0.26 -20.82 31.77
N ASP A 162 0.16 -21.90 31.02
CA ASP A 162 1.04 -22.27 29.91
C ASP A 162 0.34 -22.18 28.55
N VAL A 163 1.16 -22.08 27.50
CA VAL A 163 0.70 -21.83 26.13
C VAL A 163 -0.23 -22.94 25.63
N THR A 164 0.01 -24.19 26.02
CA THR A 164 -0.83 -25.33 25.62
C THR A 164 -2.27 -25.17 26.11
N ASP A 165 -2.44 -24.82 27.39
CA ASP A 165 -3.75 -24.61 27.99
C ASP A 165 -4.43 -23.36 27.42
N GLN A 166 -3.67 -22.31 27.12
CA GLN A 166 -4.19 -21.12 26.44
C GLN A 166 -4.71 -21.44 25.03
N PHE A 167 -4.04 -22.33 24.30
CA PHE A 167 -4.51 -22.80 23.00
C PHE A 167 -5.83 -23.58 23.12
N GLN A 168 -6.01 -24.38 24.18
CA GLN A 168 -7.28 -25.07 24.44
C GLN A 168 -8.41 -24.07 24.72
N VAL A 169 -8.15 -23.04 25.53
CA VAL A 169 -9.12 -21.94 25.76
C VAL A 169 -9.49 -21.30 24.43
N LEU A 170 -8.52 -20.91 23.60
CA LEU A 170 -8.79 -20.32 22.28
C LEU A 170 -9.64 -21.25 21.39
N GLN A 171 -9.38 -22.55 21.39
CA GLN A 171 -10.18 -23.53 20.65
C GLN A 171 -11.64 -23.58 21.15
N HIS A 172 -11.88 -23.51 22.46
CA HIS A 172 -13.24 -23.42 23.02
C HIS A 172 -13.97 -22.14 22.60
N LEU A 173 -13.24 -21.04 22.39
CA LEU A 173 -13.78 -19.78 21.85
C LEU A 173 -14.05 -19.84 20.34
N GLY A 174 -13.77 -20.96 19.68
CA GLY A 174 -13.93 -21.13 18.22
C GLY A 174 -12.76 -20.59 17.40
N ILE A 175 -11.61 -20.33 18.02
CA ILE A 175 -10.39 -19.89 17.34
C ILE A 175 -9.57 -21.11 16.90
N SER A 176 -9.23 -21.16 15.61
CA SER A 176 -8.42 -22.25 15.05
C SER A 176 -6.97 -22.20 15.53
N GLU A 177 -6.26 -23.33 15.47
CA GLU A 177 -4.83 -23.41 15.85
C GLU A 177 -3.95 -22.47 14.99
N ASP A 178 -4.20 -22.40 13.69
CA ASP A 178 -3.49 -21.48 12.78
C ASP A 178 -3.72 -20.01 13.17
N ASP A 179 -4.94 -19.65 13.55
CA ASP A 179 -5.27 -18.30 13.98
C ASP A 179 -4.70 -18.01 15.38
N ALA A 180 -4.65 -19.00 16.29
CA ALA A 180 -3.99 -18.89 17.58
C ALA A 180 -2.49 -18.61 17.43
N LEU A 181 -1.78 -19.32 16.55
CA LEU A 181 -0.38 -19.06 16.23
C LEU A 181 -0.16 -17.62 15.74
N ARG A 182 -1.06 -17.10 14.91
CA ARG A 182 -1.00 -15.70 14.45
C ARG A 182 -1.25 -14.69 15.56
N LEU A 183 -2.09 -15.01 16.55
CA LEU A 183 -2.27 -14.18 17.74
C LEU A 183 -1.01 -14.18 18.61
N VAL A 184 -0.33 -15.32 18.74
CA VAL A 184 1.00 -15.39 19.41
C VAL A 184 2.01 -14.52 18.67
N GLU A 185 2.06 -14.55 17.33
CA GLU A 185 2.95 -13.66 16.56
C GLU A 185 2.68 -12.16 16.82
N ILE A 186 1.41 -11.80 17.09
CA ILE A 186 1.00 -10.40 17.30
C ILE A 186 1.28 -9.94 18.73
N TRP A 187 0.90 -10.74 19.73
CA TRP A 187 0.96 -10.34 21.14
C TRP A 187 2.23 -10.81 21.86
N GLY A 188 2.91 -11.84 21.34
CA GLY A 188 4.01 -12.53 22.01
C GLY A 188 3.52 -13.42 23.15
N ASP A 189 2.85 -12.84 24.15
CA ASP A 189 2.14 -13.54 25.22
C ASP A 189 0.62 -13.49 24.97
N LEU A 190 -0.08 -14.62 25.12
CA LEU A 190 -1.53 -14.68 24.98
C LEU A 190 -2.25 -14.36 26.29
N LEU A 191 -1.65 -14.64 27.44
CA LEU A 191 -2.35 -14.63 28.71
C LEU A 191 -2.77 -13.22 29.12
N GLU A 192 -1.86 -12.25 29.02
CA GLU A 192 -2.16 -10.87 29.39
C GLU A 192 -3.26 -10.24 28.51
N PRO A 193 -3.22 -10.32 27.16
CA PRO A 193 -4.34 -9.90 26.33
C PRO A 193 -5.66 -10.60 26.67
N LEU A 194 -5.66 -11.91 26.88
CA LEU A 194 -6.87 -12.67 27.21
C LEU A 194 -7.47 -12.25 28.55
N ARG A 195 -6.65 -12.05 29.57
CA ARG A 195 -7.09 -11.53 30.87
C ARG A 195 -7.71 -10.14 30.73
N ARG A 196 -7.11 -9.29 29.90
CA ARG A 196 -7.66 -7.97 29.65
C ARG A 196 -9.01 -8.01 28.95
N ILE A 197 -9.14 -8.86 27.92
CA ILE A 197 -10.42 -9.09 27.23
C ILE A 197 -11.46 -9.62 28.22
N GLN A 198 -11.09 -10.57 29.09
CA GLN A 198 -12.00 -11.10 30.12
C GLN A 198 -12.41 -10.04 31.14
N THR A 199 -11.52 -9.10 31.49
CA THR A 199 -11.78 -8.11 32.54
C THR A 199 -12.74 -7.01 32.09
N GLU A 200 -12.69 -6.58 30.84
CA GLU A 200 -13.44 -5.41 30.37
C GLU A 200 -13.96 -5.54 28.93
N GLU A 201 -15.18 -5.07 28.71
CA GLU A 201 -15.65 -4.74 27.36
C GLU A 201 -14.84 -3.59 26.77
N LYS A 202 -14.67 -3.60 25.45
CA LYS A 202 -14.15 -2.48 24.69
C LYS A 202 -15.28 -1.48 24.37
N ASP A 203 -15.10 -0.23 24.81
CA ASP A 203 -15.97 0.91 24.52
C ASP A 203 -15.13 2.08 23.98
N PHE A 204 -14.73 2.00 22.72
CA PHE A 204 -13.93 3.05 22.09
C PHE A 204 -14.73 4.34 21.93
N ARG A 205 -14.06 5.46 22.21
CA ARG A 205 -14.54 6.81 21.95
C ARG A 205 -13.62 7.48 20.94
N VAL A 206 -14.19 8.03 19.89
CA VAL A 206 -13.44 8.77 18.86
C VAL A 206 -13.82 10.24 18.91
N ARG A 207 -12.81 11.09 18.73
CA ARG A 207 -12.98 12.52 18.48
C ARG A 207 -12.11 12.94 17.30
N MET A 208 -12.72 13.59 16.33
CA MET A 208 -12.02 14.16 15.18
C MET A 208 -11.66 15.61 15.47
N LEU A 209 -10.37 15.94 15.35
CA LEU A 209 -9.83 17.27 15.52
C LEU A 209 -9.48 17.81 14.14
N GLY A 210 -10.37 18.62 13.58
CA GLY A 210 -10.21 19.14 12.23
C GLY A 210 -10.63 18.10 11.17
N GLY A 211 -9.77 17.86 10.18
CA GLY A 211 -10.09 17.04 9.00
C GLY A 211 -10.66 17.85 7.84
N THR A 212 -10.24 19.10 7.71
CA THR A 212 -10.61 19.95 6.57
C THR A 212 -9.68 19.67 5.39
N GLN A 213 -10.16 19.91 4.18
CA GLN A 213 -9.33 19.79 2.97
C GLN A 213 -8.06 20.66 3.06
N ILE A 214 -8.18 21.88 3.60
CA ILE A 214 -7.04 22.78 3.85
C ILE A 214 -6.03 22.16 4.81
N GLY A 215 -6.49 21.43 5.84
CA GLY A 215 -5.59 20.76 6.78
C GLY A 215 -4.77 19.65 6.12
N TYR A 216 -5.38 18.88 5.19
CA TYR A 216 -4.67 17.83 4.45
C TYR A 216 -3.62 18.43 3.49
N ILE A 217 -3.96 19.53 2.81
CA ILE A 217 -3.01 20.26 1.97
C ILE A 217 -1.82 20.77 2.80
N LYS A 218 -2.07 21.38 3.97
CA LYS A 218 -1.00 21.83 4.87
C LYS A 218 -0.10 20.69 5.36
N ALA A 219 -0.68 19.53 5.67
CA ALA A 219 0.10 18.35 6.04
C ALA A 219 0.96 17.85 4.87
N THR A 220 0.44 17.91 3.65
CA THR A 220 1.16 17.51 2.43
C THR A 220 2.30 18.45 2.09
N ARG A 221 2.10 19.76 2.22
CA ARG A 221 3.17 20.73 2.05
C ARG A 221 4.33 20.51 3.02
N ARG A 222 4.04 20.27 4.30
CA ARG A 222 5.08 19.92 5.30
C ARG A 222 5.83 18.63 4.98
N TRP A 223 5.17 17.69 4.30
CA TRP A 223 5.81 16.48 3.80
C TRP A 223 6.72 16.76 2.59
N TRP A 224 6.35 17.73 1.75
CA TRP A 224 7.10 18.15 0.56
C TRP A 224 8.34 19.01 0.89
N GLU A 225 8.28 19.86 1.90
CA GLU A 225 9.36 20.81 2.29
C GLU A 225 10.78 20.18 2.34
N PRO A 226 11.01 18.99 2.93
CA PRO A 226 12.34 18.36 2.91
C PRO A 226 12.80 17.90 1.52
N ILE A 227 11.86 17.50 0.66
CA ILE A 227 12.13 17.06 -0.72
C ILE A 227 12.55 18.27 -1.55
N GLU A 228 11.79 19.37 -1.45
CA GLU A 228 12.13 20.64 -2.10
C GLU A 228 13.48 21.17 -1.64
N SER A 229 13.74 21.16 -0.32
CA SER A 229 15.02 21.61 0.25
C SER A 229 16.20 20.79 -0.26
N LEU A 230 16.03 19.47 -0.42
CA LEU A 230 17.02 18.61 -1.06
C LEU A 230 17.23 19.01 -2.53
N MET A 231 16.16 19.15 -3.31
CA MET A 231 16.27 19.52 -4.72
C MET A 231 16.96 20.88 -4.94
N GLN A 232 16.71 21.85 -4.05
CA GLN A 232 17.42 23.14 -4.06
C GLN A 232 18.90 22.96 -3.72
N ARG A 233 19.22 22.21 -2.65
CA ARG A 233 20.61 21.92 -2.25
C ARG A 233 21.40 21.24 -3.36
N GLU A 234 20.79 20.28 -4.04
CA GLU A 234 21.42 19.55 -5.15
C GLU A 234 21.43 20.34 -6.48
N GLY A 235 20.82 21.53 -6.51
CA GLY A 235 20.78 22.39 -7.71
C GLY A 235 19.89 21.84 -8.83
N VAL A 236 18.85 21.07 -8.49
CA VAL A 236 17.99 20.34 -9.44
C VAL A 236 16.51 20.73 -9.38
N HIS A 237 16.14 21.73 -8.59
CA HIS A 237 14.73 22.16 -8.41
C HIS A 237 14.00 22.58 -9.71
N ASP A 238 14.68 23.25 -10.63
CA ASP A 238 14.09 23.67 -11.93
C ASP A 238 14.15 22.58 -13.01
N ARG A 239 14.73 21.42 -12.70
CA ARG A 239 14.91 20.36 -13.69
C ARG A 239 13.58 19.63 -13.96
N PRO A 240 13.41 19.05 -15.15
CA PRO A 240 12.21 18.28 -15.47
C PRO A 240 12.06 17.06 -14.57
N VAL A 241 10.84 16.80 -14.10
CA VAL A 241 10.52 15.74 -13.14
C VAL A 241 9.69 14.63 -13.77
N TYR A 242 10.06 13.39 -13.46
CA TYR A 242 9.17 12.24 -13.55
C TYR A 242 8.70 11.85 -12.15
N PHE A 243 7.39 11.76 -11.96
CA PHE A 243 6.82 11.26 -10.72
C PHE A 243 6.57 9.75 -10.85
N VAL A 244 6.99 8.99 -9.84
CA VAL A 244 6.69 7.57 -9.74
C VAL A 244 6.05 7.30 -8.38
N SER A 245 4.89 6.64 -8.38
CA SER A 245 4.34 6.04 -7.17
C SER A 245 4.66 4.56 -7.18
N SER A 246 5.63 4.14 -6.36
CA SER A 246 6.06 2.75 -6.27
C SER A 246 6.64 2.43 -4.90
N ASN A 247 7.01 1.18 -4.68
CA ASN A 247 7.75 0.80 -3.49
C ASN A 247 9.15 1.47 -3.46
N THR A 248 9.73 1.61 -2.26
CA THR A 248 11.02 2.30 -2.06
C THR A 248 12.26 1.45 -2.34
N HIS A 249 12.12 0.23 -2.86
CA HIS A 249 13.27 -0.66 -3.06
C HIS A 249 13.53 -0.97 -4.52
N SER A 250 12.48 -1.15 -5.32
CA SER A 250 12.60 -1.68 -6.67
C SER A 250 13.39 -0.76 -7.60
N LEU A 251 13.05 0.54 -7.69
CA LEU A 251 13.79 1.47 -8.55
C LEU A 251 15.24 1.61 -8.08
N VAL A 252 15.46 1.81 -6.79
CA VAL A 252 16.80 1.99 -6.23
C VAL A 252 17.68 0.78 -6.46
N ASN A 253 17.16 -0.43 -6.26
CA ASN A 253 17.92 -1.67 -6.50
C ASN A 253 18.31 -1.82 -7.98
N LEU A 254 17.45 -1.39 -8.91
CA LEU A 254 17.73 -1.41 -10.34
C LEU A 254 18.75 -0.34 -10.78
N LEU A 255 18.86 0.77 -10.05
CA LEU A 255 19.67 1.94 -10.43
C LEU A 255 21.00 2.05 -9.68
N SER A 256 21.09 1.60 -8.43
CA SER A 256 22.26 1.86 -7.57
C SER A 256 23.41 0.87 -7.78
N GLY A 257 23.12 -0.33 -8.30
CA GLY A 257 24.09 -1.42 -8.42
C GLY A 257 24.64 -1.98 -7.09
N SER A 258 24.19 -1.47 -5.93
CA SER A 258 24.77 -1.79 -4.62
C SER A 258 24.72 -3.29 -4.30
N ALA A 259 23.57 -3.94 -4.54
CA ALA A 259 23.44 -5.38 -4.33
C ALA A 259 24.31 -6.22 -5.28
N ARG A 260 24.58 -5.74 -6.50
CA ARG A 260 25.42 -6.43 -7.48
C ARG A 260 26.91 -6.31 -7.13
N ARG A 261 27.35 -5.15 -6.65
CA ARG A 261 28.73 -4.95 -6.15
C ARG A 261 29.01 -5.79 -4.90
N HIS A 262 28.03 -5.93 -4.00
CA HIS A 262 28.15 -6.72 -2.78
C HIS A 262 27.64 -8.16 -2.91
N GLN A 263 27.46 -8.68 -4.14
CA GLN A 263 26.80 -9.97 -4.34
C GLN A 263 27.51 -11.13 -3.62
N GLY A 264 28.84 -11.11 -3.55
CA GLY A 264 29.62 -12.15 -2.86
C GLY A 264 29.29 -12.22 -1.37
N GLU A 265 29.31 -11.06 -0.71
CA GLU A 265 28.99 -10.94 0.71
C GLU A 265 27.52 -11.28 1.02
N ILE A 266 26.60 -10.84 0.16
CA ILE A 266 25.17 -11.14 0.30
C ILE A 266 24.94 -12.66 0.21
N VAL A 267 25.53 -13.30 -0.79
CA VAL A 267 25.40 -14.75 -1.00
C VAL A 267 26.02 -15.53 0.15
N GLU A 268 27.24 -15.18 0.58
CA GLU A 268 27.92 -15.80 1.73
C GLU A 268 27.11 -15.65 3.02
N TYR A 269 26.52 -14.48 3.25
CA TYR A 269 25.64 -14.24 4.40
C TYR A 269 24.41 -15.14 4.37
N ILE A 270 23.73 -15.29 3.22
CA ILE A 270 22.58 -16.17 3.08
C ILE A 270 22.98 -17.64 3.28
N GLU A 271 24.11 -18.09 2.76
CA GLU A 271 24.59 -19.46 2.93
C GLU A 271 24.88 -19.82 4.40
N ARG A 272 25.40 -18.85 5.15
CA ARG A 272 25.62 -18.99 6.60
C ARG A 272 24.35 -18.83 7.42
N SER A 273 23.31 -18.27 6.83
CA SER A 273 22.02 -18.13 7.49
C SER A 273 21.24 -19.45 7.47
N ASN A 274 20.43 -19.69 8.50
CA ASN A 274 19.43 -20.76 8.47
C ASN A 274 18.12 -20.31 7.80
N ASN A 275 18.21 -19.43 6.79
CA ASN A 275 17.03 -18.90 6.11
C ASN A 275 16.37 -20.01 5.26
N LEU A 276 15.22 -20.48 5.74
CA LEU A 276 14.48 -21.61 5.15
C LEU A 276 13.90 -21.31 3.75
N GLU A 277 13.75 -20.04 3.38
CA GLU A 277 13.26 -19.62 2.06
C GLU A 277 14.42 -19.44 1.07
N LEU A 278 15.47 -18.71 1.48
CA LEU A 278 16.51 -18.25 0.56
C LEU A 278 17.60 -19.28 0.28
N VAL A 279 17.95 -20.13 1.24
CA VAL A 279 18.99 -21.14 1.04
C VAL A 279 18.59 -22.18 -0.02
N PRO A 280 17.37 -22.74 0.00
CA PRO A 280 16.92 -23.63 -1.06
C PRO A 280 16.89 -22.97 -2.44
N GLU A 281 16.44 -21.71 -2.52
CA GLU A 281 16.35 -21.00 -3.79
C GLU A 281 17.73 -20.69 -4.38
N LEU A 282 18.69 -20.27 -3.56
CA LEU A 282 20.08 -20.09 -3.96
C LEU A 282 20.69 -21.36 -4.56
N ARG A 283 20.42 -22.53 -3.96
CA ARG A 283 20.89 -23.82 -4.48
C ARG A 283 20.28 -24.14 -5.84
N LYS A 284 18.97 -23.92 -6.01
CA LYS A 284 18.29 -24.14 -7.30
C LYS A 284 18.83 -23.22 -8.40
N LEU A 285 19.06 -21.94 -8.10
CA LEU A 285 19.62 -20.98 -9.06
C LEU A 285 21.02 -21.40 -9.54
N ARG A 286 21.91 -21.78 -8.62
CA ARG A 286 23.26 -22.25 -8.98
C ARG A 286 23.26 -23.54 -9.80
N GLN A 287 22.26 -24.40 -9.60
CA GLN A 287 22.11 -25.64 -10.34
C GLN A 287 21.35 -25.48 -11.67
N GLY A 288 20.92 -24.26 -12.03
CA GLY A 288 20.10 -24.01 -13.23
C GLY A 288 18.70 -24.64 -13.15
N GLN A 289 18.22 -24.95 -11.95
CA GLN A 289 16.92 -25.60 -11.70
C GLN A 289 15.80 -24.61 -11.36
N SER A 290 16.12 -23.33 -11.15
CA SER A 290 15.15 -22.26 -10.97
C SER A 290 15.00 -21.46 -12.26
N ARG A 291 13.77 -21.07 -12.59
CA ARG A 291 13.50 -20.05 -13.63
C ARG A 291 13.73 -18.63 -13.11
N GLY A 292 13.93 -18.48 -11.80
CA GLY A 292 14.10 -17.19 -11.13
C GLY A 292 15.27 -16.38 -11.68
N ASN A 293 15.12 -15.06 -11.65
CA ASN A 293 16.18 -14.15 -12.04
C ASN A 293 17.20 -13.96 -10.88
N TRP A 294 18.50 -14.00 -11.21
CA TRP A 294 19.58 -13.86 -10.23
C TRP A 294 19.56 -12.50 -9.52
N ASP A 295 19.35 -11.40 -10.24
CA ASP A 295 19.28 -10.07 -9.65
C ASP A 295 18.05 -9.94 -8.73
N ASN A 296 16.88 -10.49 -9.11
CA ASN A 296 15.72 -10.55 -8.22
C ASN A 296 16.04 -11.29 -6.90
N PHE A 297 16.75 -12.43 -6.97
CA PHE A 297 17.23 -13.14 -5.78
C PHE A 297 18.18 -12.26 -4.95
N LEU A 298 19.18 -11.64 -5.57
CA LEU A 298 20.13 -10.77 -4.89
C LEU A 298 19.42 -9.61 -4.19
N TYR A 299 18.44 -8.99 -4.83
CA TYR A 299 17.69 -7.88 -4.23
C TYR A 299 16.84 -8.32 -3.04
N TYR A 300 16.25 -9.51 -3.07
CA TYR A 300 15.53 -10.05 -1.92
C TYR A 300 16.48 -10.42 -0.78
N ALA A 301 17.59 -11.09 -1.10
CA ALA A 301 18.63 -11.46 -0.15
C ALA A 301 19.28 -10.23 0.52
N ALA A 302 19.48 -9.15 -0.24
CA ALA A 302 20.00 -7.87 0.24
C ALA A 302 19.18 -7.32 1.41
N ARG A 303 17.87 -7.55 1.45
CA ARG A 303 17.02 -7.14 2.58
C ARG A 303 17.46 -7.78 3.89
N SER A 304 17.75 -9.08 3.88
CA SER A 304 18.24 -9.79 5.06
C SER A 304 19.67 -9.33 5.40
N TYR A 305 20.54 -9.19 4.40
CA TYR A 305 21.91 -8.73 4.58
C TYR A 305 22.03 -7.32 5.22
N TYR A 306 21.29 -6.34 4.71
CA TYR A 306 21.30 -4.96 5.22
C TYR A 306 20.37 -4.75 6.43
N GLY A 307 19.41 -5.66 6.66
CA GLY A 307 18.37 -5.49 7.67
C GLY A 307 18.59 -6.31 8.96
N GLN A 308 19.14 -7.51 8.84
CA GLN A 308 19.12 -8.55 9.88
C GLN A 308 20.51 -9.05 10.28
N SER A 309 21.57 -8.53 9.68
CA SER A 309 22.94 -8.84 10.09
C SER A 309 23.32 -8.14 11.41
N ALA A 310 24.34 -8.68 12.10
CA ALA A 310 24.87 -8.04 13.31
C ALA A 310 25.39 -6.60 13.04
N GLU A 311 25.87 -6.34 11.81
CA GLU A 311 26.42 -5.06 11.36
C GLU A 311 25.40 -4.22 10.56
N ALA A 312 24.11 -4.54 10.66
CA ALA A 312 23.09 -3.97 9.79
C ALA A 312 23.07 -2.43 9.77
N GLY A 313 23.37 -1.78 10.91
CA GLY A 313 23.50 -0.32 10.99
C GLY A 313 24.61 0.23 10.09
N GLN A 314 25.81 -0.33 10.17
CA GLN A 314 26.95 0.09 9.35
C GLN A 314 26.73 -0.21 7.87
N ARG A 315 26.20 -1.39 7.55
CA ARG A 315 25.93 -1.77 6.15
C ARG A 315 24.86 -0.89 5.50
N ARG A 316 23.84 -0.47 6.25
CA ARG A 316 22.86 0.52 5.76
C ARG A 316 23.49 1.88 5.52
N ALA A 317 24.34 2.36 6.43
CA ALA A 317 25.03 3.64 6.26
C ALA A 317 25.94 3.63 5.02
N LEU A 318 26.69 2.53 4.81
CA LEU A 318 27.51 2.35 3.61
C LEU A 318 26.65 2.36 2.35
N ARG A 319 25.56 1.58 2.32
CA ARG A 319 24.63 1.55 1.20
C ARG A 319 24.03 2.92 0.89
N THR A 320 23.65 3.69 1.92
CA THR A 320 23.14 5.06 1.75
C THR A 320 24.20 5.95 1.10
N ALA A 321 25.45 5.89 1.55
CA ALA A 321 26.53 6.66 0.93
C ALA A 321 26.73 6.28 -0.55
N GLU A 322 26.73 4.99 -0.87
CA GLU A 322 26.84 4.52 -2.26
C GLU A 322 25.66 4.98 -3.15
N GLU A 323 24.45 5.02 -2.60
CA GLU A 323 23.26 5.48 -3.29
C GLU A 323 23.33 7.00 -3.54
N GLU A 324 23.72 7.78 -2.53
CA GLU A 324 23.89 9.23 -2.64
C GLU A 324 25.00 9.64 -3.63
N GLU A 325 26.11 8.90 -3.67
CA GLU A 325 27.18 9.05 -4.68
C GLU A 325 26.67 8.88 -6.11
N ARG A 326 25.58 8.12 -6.31
CA ARG A 326 24.91 7.89 -7.61
C ARG A 326 23.72 8.82 -7.82
N GLY A 327 23.56 9.84 -6.98
CA GLY A 327 22.45 10.79 -7.04
C GLY A 327 21.10 10.21 -6.60
N ILE A 328 21.09 9.15 -5.79
CA ILE A 328 19.88 8.52 -5.22
C ILE A 328 19.78 8.91 -3.74
N PHE A 329 18.79 9.72 -3.40
CA PHE A 329 18.57 10.21 -2.05
C PHE A 329 17.28 9.63 -1.49
N PHE A 330 17.34 9.01 -0.32
CA PHE A 330 16.16 8.53 0.40
C PHE A 330 15.74 9.51 1.49
N LEU A 331 14.47 9.93 1.47
CA LEU A 331 13.89 10.81 2.48
C LEU A 331 12.84 10.03 3.29
N PRO A 332 13.15 9.63 4.54
CA PRO A 332 12.12 9.12 5.43
C PRO A 332 11.14 10.25 5.79
N SER A 333 9.91 9.87 6.15
CA SER A 333 8.91 10.88 6.47
C SER A 333 8.93 11.32 7.93
N HIS A 334 9.32 12.57 8.19
CA HIS A 334 9.41 13.15 9.53
C HIS A 334 8.19 13.98 9.95
N ALA A 335 7.47 14.57 9.00
CA ALA A 335 6.31 15.43 9.26
C ALA A 335 5.21 15.16 8.23
N GLY A 336 3.98 15.64 8.48
CA GLY A 336 2.88 15.50 7.53
C GLY A 336 2.41 14.05 7.35
N LEU A 337 2.49 13.53 6.12
CA LEU A 337 2.08 12.16 5.75
C LEU A 337 3.16 11.14 6.10
N ASP A 338 2.78 9.91 6.46
CA ASP A 338 3.74 8.81 6.67
C ASP A 338 4.15 8.11 5.35
N VAL A 339 4.66 8.92 4.41
CA VAL A 339 5.04 8.51 3.05
C VAL A 339 6.53 8.82 2.82
N ALA A 340 7.36 7.80 2.71
CA ALA A 340 8.77 8.02 2.32
C ALA A 340 8.88 8.41 0.84
N ALA A 341 9.88 9.21 0.51
CA ALA A 341 10.18 9.65 -0.85
C ALA A 341 11.64 9.36 -1.23
N GLN A 342 11.91 9.34 -2.53
CA GLN A 342 13.24 9.22 -3.11
C GLN A 342 13.39 10.24 -4.22
N VAL A 343 14.52 10.93 -4.24
CA VAL A 343 14.92 11.82 -5.32
C VAL A 343 16.11 11.18 -6.04
N ILE A 344 15.97 10.95 -7.34
CA ILE A 344 16.96 10.26 -8.16
C ILE A 344 17.35 11.20 -9.31
N ILE A 345 18.63 11.57 -9.39
CA ILE A 345 19.13 12.52 -10.39
C ILE A 345 19.80 11.73 -11.52
N LEU A 346 19.20 11.72 -12.72
CA LEU A 346 19.60 10.78 -13.77
C LEU A 346 21.03 10.99 -14.30
N ASP A 347 21.48 12.24 -14.44
CA ASP A 347 22.84 12.56 -14.91
C ASP A 347 23.97 12.18 -13.93
N ARG A 348 23.62 11.72 -12.72
CA ARG A 348 24.58 11.24 -11.71
C ARG A 348 24.63 9.72 -11.59
N LEU A 349 23.74 9.01 -12.27
CA LEU A 349 23.73 7.56 -12.28
C LEU A 349 24.92 7.01 -13.07
N VAL A 350 25.42 5.84 -12.67
CA VAL A 350 26.53 5.17 -13.35
C VAL A 350 25.99 4.07 -14.26
N ALA A 351 26.14 4.23 -15.58
CA ALA A 351 25.56 3.32 -16.58
C ALA A 351 25.95 1.85 -16.38
N ALA A 352 27.17 1.57 -15.92
CA ALA A 352 27.66 0.21 -15.65
C ALA A 352 27.03 -0.46 -14.41
N ASP A 353 26.50 0.34 -13.48
CA ASP A 353 25.88 -0.15 -12.24
C ASP A 353 24.40 -0.55 -12.43
N LEU A 354 23.76 -0.06 -13.50
CA LEU A 354 22.34 -0.30 -13.80
C LEU A 354 22.05 -1.79 -14.01
N ASP A 355 20.87 -2.23 -13.58
CA ASP A 355 20.38 -3.60 -13.84
C ASP A 355 20.40 -3.90 -15.35
N PRO A 356 20.90 -5.07 -15.78
CA PRO A 356 21.03 -5.39 -17.21
C PRO A 356 19.71 -5.33 -17.99
N ARG A 357 18.57 -5.52 -17.32
CA ARG A 357 17.23 -5.41 -17.92
C ARG A 357 16.87 -3.97 -18.28
N LEU A 358 17.56 -2.97 -17.73
CA LEU A 358 17.44 -1.57 -18.19
C LEU A 358 18.20 -1.33 -19.50
N GLY A 359 18.97 -2.30 -19.98
CA GLY A 359 19.86 -2.19 -21.13
C GLY A 359 21.26 -1.72 -20.72
N SER A 360 22.10 -1.45 -21.73
CA SER A 360 23.46 -0.93 -21.54
C SER A 360 23.55 0.45 -22.23
N PRO A 361 22.96 1.50 -21.62
CA PRO A 361 22.97 2.82 -22.23
C PRO A 361 24.40 3.38 -22.32
N PRO A 362 24.76 4.09 -23.39
CA PRO A 362 26.00 4.84 -23.45
C PRO A 362 26.10 5.85 -22.29
N PRO A 363 27.22 5.93 -21.56
CA PRO A 363 27.38 6.84 -20.42
C PRO A 363 27.09 8.31 -20.77
N ASP A 364 27.51 8.76 -21.96
CA ASP A 364 27.34 10.14 -22.43
C ASP A 364 25.88 10.56 -22.60
N ARG A 365 24.97 9.60 -22.85
CA ARG A 365 23.54 9.91 -22.95
C ARG A 365 22.90 10.07 -21.59
N LEU A 366 23.30 9.24 -20.62
CA LEU A 366 22.81 9.33 -19.25
C LEU A 366 23.27 10.65 -18.61
N GLU A 367 24.55 11.00 -18.77
CA GLU A 367 25.14 12.27 -18.29
C GLU A 367 24.48 13.53 -18.87
N ARG A 368 23.78 13.42 -20.01
CA ARG A 368 23.07 14.54 -20.65
C ARG A 368 21.61 14.67 -20.21
N SER A 369 21.06 13.67 -19.55
CA SER A 369 19.65 13.67 -19.14
C SER A 369 19.45 14.66 -17.99
N PRO A 370 18.70 15.76 -18.18
CA PRO A 370 18.46 16.72 -17.12
C PRO A 370 17.42 16.20 -16.11
N ALA A 371 16.77 15.07 -16.35
CA ALA A 371 15.60 14.68 -15.58
C ALA A 371 15.91 14.21 -14.15
N VAL A 372 14.95 14.49 -13.26
CA VAL A 372 14.92 14.03 -11.87
C VAL A 372 13.71 13.12 -11.68
N LEU A 373 13.90 12.00 -11.00
CA LEU A 373 12.84 11.08 -10.63
C LEU A 373 12.47 11.32 -9.17
N ILE A 374 11.19 11.55 -8.93
CA ILE A 374 10.62 11.60 -7.58
C ILE A 374 9.78 10.34 -7.40
N ASN A 375 10.30 9.38 -6.63
CA ASN A 375 9.57 8.17 -6.29
C ASN A 375 8.96 8.30 -4.89
N VAL A 376 7.67 8.04 -4.74
CA VAL A 376 6.97 8.07 -3.45
C VAL A 376 6.42 6.70 -3.12
N ASN A 377 6.53 6.32 -1.84
CA ASN A 377 5.93 5.08 -1.36
C ASN A 377 4.39 5.19 -1.30
N TYR A 378 3.67 4.10 -1.59
CA TYR A 378 2.21 4.06 -1.69
C TYR A 378 1.48 4.92 -0.63
N PRO A 379 0.97 6.11 -1.00
CA PRO A 379 0.04 6.83 -0.15
C PRO A 379 -1.30 6.09 -0.15
N LEU A 380 -2.08 6.22 0.92
CA LEU A 380 -3.37 5.55 1.04
C LEU A 380 -4.46 6.41 0.38
N GLY A 381 -5.19 5.85 -0.59
CA GLY A 381 -6.41 6.46 -1.10
C GLY A 381 -6.23 7.90 -1.60
N LEU A 382 -7.09 8.81 -1.14
CA LEU A 382 -7.03 10.25 -1.44
C LEU A 382 -5.73 10.94 -0.97
N GLY A 383 -4.87 10.28 -0.19
CA GLY A 383 -3.51 10.74 0.03
C GLY A 383 -2.69 10.83 -1.27
N ALA A 384 -2.96 9.95 -2.24
CA ALA A 384 -2.36 9.96 -3.57
C ALA A 384 -2.67 11.25 -4.34
N TYR A 385 -3.93 11.69 -4.29
CA TYR A 385 -4.36 12.96 -4.87
C TYR A 385 -3.59 14.13 -4.27
N ASN A 386 -3.51 14.22 -2.93
CA ASN A 386 -2.82 15.31 -2.27
C ASN A 386 -1.33 15.35 -2.65
N VAL A 387 -0.65 14.18 -2.61
CA VAL A 387 0.78 14.06 -2.92
C VAL A 387 1.08 14.49 -4.34
N LEU A 388 0.38 13.94 -5.34
CA LEU A 388 0.67 14.26 -6.74
C LEU A 388 0.32 15.71 -7.08
N ARG A 389 -0.76 16.25 -6.49
CA ARG A 389 -1.13 17.65 -6.65
C ARG A 389 -0.05 18.58 -6.08
N GLU A 390 0.46 18.34 -4.87
CA GLU A 390 1.54 19.16 -4.29
C GLU A 390 2.82 19.07 -5.13
N VAL A 391 3.18 17.88 -5.62
CA VAL A 391 4.33 17.72 -6.54
C VAL A 391 4.11 18.51 -7.82
N ALA A 392 2.96 18.35 -8.48
CA ALA A 392 2.65 19.04 -9.73
C ALA A 392 2.58 20.57 -9.58
N GLU A 393 2.12 21.08 -8.44
CA GLU A 393 2.13 22.51 -8.12
C GLU A 393 3.55 23.06 -7.85
N SER A 394 4.47 22.21 -7.39
CA SER A 394 5.79 22.64 -6.91
C SER A 394 6.92 22.47 -7.92
N VAL A 395 6.77 21.56 -8.90
CA VAL A 395 7.80 21.31 -9.92
C VAL A 395 7.58 22.15 -11.17
N GLY A 396 8.66 22.65 -11.77
CA GLY A 396 8.56 23.51 -12.95
C GLY A 396 8.07 22.77 -14.20
N THR A 397 8.48 21.52 -14.41
CA THR A 397 8.04 20.73 -15.57
C THR A 397 7.83 19.27 -15.17
N LEU A 398 6.58 18.82 -15.22
CA LEU A 398 6.23 17.40 -15.06
C LEU A 398 6.24 16.73 -16.44
N ARG A 399 7.16 15.78 -16.67
CA ARG A 399 7.31 15.06 -17.96
C ARG A 399 6.53 13.75 -18.01
N GLY A 400 6.36 13.08 -16.88
CA GLY A 400 5.57 11.87 -16.83
C GLY A 400 5.25 11.40 -15.42
N VAL A 401 4.18 10.61 -15.33
CA VAL A 401 3.60 10.10 -14.09
C VAL A 401 3.38 8.60 -14.23
N TYR A 402 4.04 7.82 -13.39
CA TYR A 402 3.96 6.35 -13.43
C TYR A 402 3.51 5.79 -12.09
N VAL A 403 2.50 4.93 -12.10
CA VAL A 403 1.91 4.33 -10.89
C VAL A 403 2.10 2.82 -10.93
N LEU A 404 2.76 2.26 -9.93
CA LEU A 404 2.91 0.82 -9.74
C LEU A 404 2.14 0.37 -8.50
N GLY A 405 0.85 0.05 -8.62
CA GLY A 405 0.03 -0.32 -7.48
C GLY A 405 0.04 -1.81 -7.14
N LYS A 406 -0.34 -2.14 -5.91
CA LYS A 406 -0.87 -3.47 -5.57
C LYS A 406 -2.36 -3.47 -5.81
N ALA A 407 -2.92 -4.57 -6.27
CA ALA A 407 -4.35 -4.72 -6.42
C ALA A 407 -4.82 -6.12 -6.07
N ALA A 408 -6.10 -6.20 -5.67
CA ALA A 408 -6.80 -7.47 -5.68
C ALA A 408 -7.28 -7.75 -7.11
N THR A 409 -7.19 -9.00 -7.54
CA THR A 409 -7.66 -9.42 -8.86
C THR A 409 -8.96 -10.20 -8.78
N LEU A 410 -9.87 -9.93 -9.71
CA LEU A 410 -11.16 -10.62 -9.85
C LEU A 410 -11.13 -11.75 -10.88
N ASN A 411 -10.15 -11.76 -11.79
CA ASN A 411 -10.07 -12.73 -12.91
C ASN A 411 -8.65 -13.29 -13.16
N GLY A 412 -7.63 -12.74 -12.50
CA GLY A 412 -6.23 -13.14 -12.64
C GLY A 412 -5.73 -14.00 -11.49
N SER A 413 -4.43 -14.27 -11.50
CA SER A 413 -3.71 -14.99 -10.45
C SER A 413 -2.78 -14.06 -9.68
N ILE A 414 -2.49 -14.39 -8.42
CA ILE A 414 -1.48 -13.67 -7.63
C ILE A 414 -0.14 -13.71 -8.37
N GLY A 415 0.48 -12.54 -8.57
CA GLY A 415 1.69 -12.36 -9.37
C GLY A 415 1.45 -11.89 -10.81
N ASP A 416 0.21 -11.89 -11.30
CA ASP A 416 -0.10 -11.30 -12.60
C ASP A 416 0.02 -9.76 -12.55
N ILE A 417 0.30 -9.16 -13.69
CA ILE A 417 0.35 -7.72 -13.89
C ILE A 417 -0.84 -7.31 -14.75
N MET A 418 -1.66 -6.41 -14.22
CA MET A 418 -2.88 -5.90 -14.85
C MET A 418 -2.65 -4.44 -15.24
N ILE A 419 -2.87 -4.14 -16.52
CA ILE A 419 -2.62 -2.83 -17.13
C ILE A 419 -3.97 -2.25 -17.55
N PRO A 420 -4.54 -1.31 -16.77
CA PRO A 420 -5.86 -0.81 -17.05
C PRO A 420 -5.86 0.26 -18.15
N ASN A 421 -6.89 0.22 -18.98
CA ASN A 421 -7.26 1.31 -19.90
C ASN A 421 -8.55 2.03 -19.45
N VAL A 422 -9.22 1.53 -18.42
CA VAL A 422 -10.36 2.18 -17.77
C VAL A 422 -10.18 2.11 -16.25
N VAL A 423 -10.44 3.23 -15.57
CA VAL A 423 -10.48 3.31 -14.11
C VAL A 423 -11.78 3.98 -13.67
N TYR A 424 -12.62 3.26 -12.93
CA TYR A 424 -13.75 3.85 -12.22
C TYR A 424 -13.35 4.19 -10.78
N GLU A 425 -13.62 5.39 -10.31
CA GLU A 425 -13.24 5.81 -8.97
C GLU A 425 -14.44 6.15 -8.10
N GLU A 426 -14.57 5.48 -6.96
CA GLU A 426 -15.73 5.63 -6.06
C GLU A 426 -15.82 6.99 -5.37
N HIS A 427 -14.74 7.76 -5.21
CA HIS A 427 -14.80 9.02 -4.46
C HIS A 427 -15.48 10.16 -5.22
N SER A 428 -15.20 10.30 -6.52
CA SER A 428 -15.84 11.26 -7.42
C SER A 428 -16.91 10.63 -8.31
N GLU A 429 -16.95 9.29 -8.37
CA GLU A 429 -17.80 8.51 -9.27
C GLU A 429 -17.47 8.74 -10.76
N ASN A 430 -16.27 9.23 -11.06
CA ASN A 430 -15.80 9.40 -12.43
C ASN A 430 -15.31 8.08 -13.03
N THR A 431 -15.43 7.98 -14.36
CA THR A 431 -14.79 6.92 -15.16
C THR A 431 -13.75 7.54 -16.07
N TYR A 432 -12.49 7.15 -15.89
CA TYR A 432 -11.36 7.60 -16.69
C TYR A 432 -11.02 6.57 -17.76
N TRP A 433 -10.91 7.02 -19.01
CA TRP A 433 -10.43 6.25 -20.15
C TRP A 433 -8.99 6.65 -20.44
N LEU A 434 -8.06 5.71 -20.40
CA LEU A 434 -6.63 5.95 -20.40
C LEU A 434 -6.00 5.51 -21.71
N ASP A 435 -5.13 6.34 -22.28
CA ASP A 435 -4.10 5.90 -23.22
C ASP A 435 -2.84 5.51 -22.41
N ASN A 436 -2.91 4.35 -21.75
CA ASN A 436 -1.86 3.88 -20.86
C ASN A 436 -0.58 3.60 -21.66
N CYS A 437 0.54 4.24 -21.30
CA CYS A 437 1.80 4.08 -22.04
C CYS A 437 2.41 2.68 -21.98
N PHE A 438 1.90 1.81 -21.08
CA PHE A 438 2.32 0.42 -20.97
C PHE A 438 1.34 -0.53 -21.67
N SER A 439 1.88 -1.62 -22.19
CA SER A 439 1.13 -2.74 -22.77
C SER A 439 1.72 -4.06 -22.29
N PHE A 440 1.11 -5.18 -22.67
CA PHE A 440 1.67 -6.52 -22.43
C PHE A 440 3.18 -6.58 -22.72
N ASN A 441 3.56 -6.05 -23.87
CA ASN A 441 4.90 -6.04 -24.43
C ASN A 441 5.92 -5.23 -23.59
N SER A 442 5.46 -4.27 -22.81
CA SER A 442 6.32 -3.46 -21.94
C SER A 442 6.87 -4.26 -20.77
N VAL A 443 6.17 -5.32 -20.34
CA VAL A 443 6.41 -6.00 -19.06
C VAL A 443 6.68 -7.50 -19.21
N ALA A 444 5.98 -8.17 -20.13
CA ALA A 444 6.10 -9.60 -20.37
C ALA A 444 7.55 -10.10 -20.59
N PRO A 445 8.46 -9.37 -21.26
CA PRO A 445 9.85 -9.80 -21.41
C PRO A 445 10.63 -9.94 -20.09
N PHE A 446 10.16 -9.30 -19.02
CA PHE A 446 10.82 -9.25 -17.72
C PHE A 446 10.07 -10.02 -16.63
N LEU A 447 8.94 -10.63 -16.99
CA LEU A 447 8.06 -11.38 -16.09
C LEU A 447 8.29 -12.88 -16.28
N VAL A 448 8.61 -13.59 -15.21
CA VAL A 448 8.97 -15.01 -15.26
C VAL A 448 7.82 -15.91 -14.85
N TYR A 449 7.11 -15.53 -13.78
CA TYR A 449 6.11 -16.40 -13.15
C TYR A 449 4.66 -15.99 -13.46
N GLY A 450 4.39 -14.69 -13.45
CA GLY A 450 3.06 -14.15 -13.72
C GLY A 450 2.75 -14.00 -15.21
N ALA A 451 1.50 -13.66 -15.52
CA ALA A 451 1.09 -13.16 -16.81
C ALA A 451 0.95 -11.63 -16.81
N ALA A 452 1.14 -11.01 -17.97
CA ALA A 452 0.73 -9.62 -18.19
C ALA A 452 -0.64 -9.61 -18.88
N LEU A 453 -1.55 -8.78 -18.38
CA LEU A 453 -2.92 -8.64 -18.87
C LEU A 453 -3.14 -7.16 -19.17
N ASP A 454 -3.23 -6.79 -20.45
CA ASP A 454 -3.56 -5.43 -20.87
C ASP A 454 -5.06 -5.24 -21.13
N ASN A 455 -5.47 -4.00 -21.39
CA ASN A 455 -6.87 -3.64 -21.63
C ASN A 455 -7.82 -4.00 -20.48
N GLN A 456 -7.30 -3.93 -19.26
CA GLN A 456 -8.05 -4.25 -18.04
C GLN A 456 -8.92 -3.07 -17.58
N ARG A 457 -9.91 -3.35 -16.75
CA ARG A 457 -10.73 -2.32 -16.09
C ARG A 457 -10.48 -2.35 -14.60
N ALA A 458 -10.08 -1.22 -14.04
CA ALA A 458 -9.84 -1.07 -12.61
C ALA A 458 -10.95 -0.29 -11.93
N VAL A 459 -11.19 -0.62 -10.66
CA VAL A 459 -11.96 0.19 -9.74
C VAL A 459 -11.08 0.66 -8.59
N THR A 460 -11.10 1.97 -8.34
CA THR A 460 -10.56 2.61 -7.15
C THR A 460 -11.62 2.66 -6.06
N VAL A 461 -11.45 1.80 -5.05
CA VAL A 461 -12.38 1.69 -3.92
C VAL A 461 -12.00 2.60 -2.76
N ARG A 462 -12.97 2.94 -1.91
CA ARG A 462 -12.73 3.83 -0.76
C ARG A 462 -11.92 3.20 0.38
N GLY A 463 -12.01 1.88 0.54
CA GLY A 463 -11.37 1.18 1.65
C GLY A 463 -11.70 -0.32 1.66
N THR A 464 -10.79 -1.13 2.19
CA THR A 464 -10.92 -2.60 2.16
C THR A 464 -12.09 -3.11 3.00
N PHE A 465 -12.35 -2.53 4.18
CA PHE A 465 -13.54 -2.87 4.98
C PHE A 465 -14.84 -2.39 4.35
N LEU A 466 -14.77 -1.41 3.45
CA LEU A 466 -15.92 -0.81 2.78
C LEU A 466 -16.33 -1.58 1.52
N GLN A 467 -15.93 -2.85 1.43
CA GLN A 467 -16.32 -3.77 0.37
C GLN A 467 -17.19 -4.88 0.96
N ASN A 468 -18.28 -5.22 0.27
CA ASN A 468 -19.12 -6.36 0.56
C ASN A 468 -19.32 -7.21 -0.69
N ARG A 469 -19.92 -8.39 -0.52
CA ARG A 469 -20.11 -9.34 -1.63
C ARG A 469 -20.96 -8.76 -2.76
N GLY A 470 -22.03 -8.04 -2.43
CA GLY A 470 -22.88 -7.41 -3.44
C GLY A 470 -22.12 -6.38 -4.28
N TYR A 471 -21.20 -5.63 -3.65
CA TYR A 471 -20.38 -4.63 -4.33
C TYR A 471 -19.35 -5.27 -5.28
N LEU A 472 -18.67 -6.33 -4.83
CA LEU A 472 -17.70 -7.07 -5.63
C LEU A 472 -18.36 -7.83 -6.80
N ASP A 473 -19.53 -8.42 -6.56
CA ASP A 473 -20.31 -9.11 -7.59
C ASP A 473 -20.76 -8.12 -8.68
N PHE A 474 -21.12 -6.89 -8.31
CA PHE A 474 -21.41 -5.81 -9.27
C PHE A 474 -20.20 -5.50 -10.14
N TYR A 475 -19.03 -5.27 -9.55
CA TYR A 475 -17.81 -4.97 -10.30
C TYR A 475 -17.42 -6.10 -11.26
N HIS A 476 -17.48 -7.34 -10.80
CA HIS A 476 -17.20 -8.49 -11.65
C HIS A 476 -18.16 -8.57 -12.86
N ARG A 477 -19.47 -8.29 -12.66
CA ARG A 477 -20.46 -8.26 -13.76
C ARG A 477 -20.20 -7.14 -14.76
N GLU A 478 -19.73 -5.99 -14.30
CA GLU A 478 -19.34 -4.85 -15.14
C GLU A 478 -17.94 -5.00 -15.78
N SER A 479 -17.36 -6.20 -15.70
CA SER A 479 -16.05 -6.56 -16.25
C SER A 479 -14.89 -5.77 -15.64
N PHE A 480 -15.02 -5.30 -14.39
CA PHE A 480 -13.87 -4.85 -13.61
C PHE A 480 -13.06 -6.06 -13.16
N THR A 481 -11.76 -5.97 -13.35
CA THR A 481 -10.81 -7.06 -13.13
C THR A 481 -9.78 -6.74 -12.06
N VAL A 482 -9.59 -5.43 -11.79
CA VAL A 482 -8.64 -4.90 -10.81
C VAL A 482 -9.39 -4.11 -9.75
N VAL A 483 -9.13 -4.39 -8.48
CA VAL A 483 -9.65 -3.64 -7.33
C VAL A 483 -8.48 -3.07 -6.55
N GLU A 484 -8.39 -1.75 -6.49
CA GLU A 484 -7.27 -1.00 -5.91
C GLU A 484 -7.77 0.29 -5.24
N MET A 485 -6.89 1.16 -4.74
CA MET A 485 -7.30 2.30 -3.91
C MET A 485 -6.71 3.66 -4.32
N GLU A 486 -5.79 3.74 -5.29
CA GLU A 486 -4.96 4.94 -5.51
C GLU A 486 -5.01 5.51 -6.93
N ALA A 487 -5.32 4.72 -7.95
CA ALA A 487 -5.28 5.15 -9.35
C ALA A 487 -6.22 6.33 -9.62
N GLY A 488 -7.47 6.25 -9.19
CA GLY A 488 -8.46 7.31 -9.33
C GLY A 488 -8.05 8.64 -8.66
N PRO A 489 -7.62 8.67 -7.39
CA PRO A 489 -7.04 9.85 -6.76
C PRO A 489 -5.86 10.46 -7.54
N TYR A 490 -4.97 9.65 -8.13
CA TYR A 490 -3.93 10.17 -9.02
C TYR A 490 -4.53 10.79 -10.27
N LEU A 491 -5.52 10.16 -10.90
CA LEU A 491 -6.20 10.68 -12.09
C LEU A 491 -6.95 11.99 -11.83
N ASN A 492 -7.52 12.18 -10.63
CA ASN A 492 -8.09 13.46 -10.20
C ASN A 492 -7.04 14.57 -10.17
N ALA A 493 -5.84 14.29 -9.64
CA ALA A 493 -4.74 15.26 -9.60
C ALA A 493 -4.19 15.53 -11.01
N LEU A 494 -4.12 14.50 -11.86
CA LEU A 494 -3.70 14.64 -13.26
C LEU A 494 -4.68 15.47 -14.08
N TYR A 495 -5.98 15.33 -13.83
CA TYR A 495 -6.99 16.19 -14.44
C TYR A 495 -6.69 17.66 -14.13
N GLU A 496 -6.46 18.01 -12.86
CA GLU A 496 -6.13 19.39 -12.45
C GLU A 496 -4.78 19.89 -12.99
N ALA A 497 -3.85 18.97 -13.28
CA ALA A 497 -2.57 19.32 -13.91
C ALA A 497 -2.69 19.54 -15.44
N ALA A 498 -3.70 18.95 -16.07
CA ALA A 498 -3.93 19.05 -17.52
C ALA A 498 -5.00 20.10 -17.90
N GLU A 499 -5.97 20.32 -17.02
CA GLU A 499 -7.16 21.14 -17.28
C GLU A 499 -7.23 22.35 -16.34
N SER A 500 -7.86 23.42 -16.80
CA SER A 500 -8.01 24.67 -16.02
C SER A 500 -9.05 24.59 -14.88
N SER A 501 -9.81 23.50 -14.81
CA SER A 501 -10.89 23.31 -13.86
C SER A 501 -10.57 22.19 -12.87
N ARG A 502 -11.24 22.21 -11.72
CA ARG A 502 -11.23 21.07 -10.80
C ARG A 502 -11.83 19.85 -11.48
N TYR A 503 -11.33 18.65 -11.16
CA TYR A 503 -11.96 17.41 -11.64
C TYR A 503 -13.46 17.40 -11.31
N PRO A 504 -14.31 16.99 -12.27
CA PRO A 504 -15.76 16.92 -12.06
C PRO A 504 -16.11 15.70 -11.20
N THR A 505 -17.40 15.43 -11.04
CA THR A 505 -17.90 14.24 -10.34
C THR A 505 -18.98 13.59 -11.20
N ARG A 506 -19.04 12.25 -11.22
CA ARG A 506 -20.00 11.44 -12.00
C ARG A 506 -19.89 11.64 -13.52
N GLU A 507 -18.68 11.86 -14.02
CA GLU A 507 -18.43 12.08 -15.44
C GLU A 507 -17.59 10.98 -16.09
N ASN A 508 -17.70 10.88 -17.41
CA ASN A 508 -16.80 10.06 -18.23
C ASN A 508 -15.70 10.95 -18.81
N ILE A 509 -14.46 10.72 -18.38
CA ILE A 509 -13.31 11.56 -18.70
C ILE A 509 -12.35 10.78 -19.60
N ASN A 510 -11.91 11.40 -20.69
CA ASN A 510 -11.02 10.78 -21.67
C ASN A 510 -9.60 11.39 -21.57
N PHE A 511 -8.62 10.57 -21.17
CA PHE A 511 -7.20 10.90 -21.05
C PHE A 511 -6.38 10.39 -22.25
N THR A 512 -6.85 10.63 -23.47
CA THR A 512 -6.12 10.29 -24.69
C THR A 512 -4.96 11.25 -25.02
N LYS A 513 -4.94 12.46 -24.45
CA LYS A 513 -3.92 13.47 -24.75
C LYS A 513 -3.54 14.29 -23.52
N LEU A 514 -2.91 13.64 -22.54
CA LEU A 514 -2.29 14.35 -21.43
C LEU A 514 -1.03 15.10 -21.92
N PRO A 515 -0.69 16.26 -21.32
CA PRO A 515 0.51 17.03 -21.71
C PRO A 515 1.83 16.39 -21.21
N PHE A 516 1.74 15.27 -20.50
CA PHE A 516 2.83 14.46 -19.97
C PHE A 516 2.54 12.98 -20.20
N ASP A 517 3.57 12.15 -20.15
CA ASP A 517 3.43 10.70 -20.31
C ASP A 517 2.78 10.07 -19.07
N PHE A 518 1.88 9.11 -19.25
CA PHE A 518 1.18 8.48 -18.13
C PHE A 518 1.08 6.98 -18.30
N GLY A 519 1.37 6.25 -17.22
CA GLY A 519 1.21 4.80 -17.19
C GLY A 519 0.88 4.29 -15.80
N VAL A 520 0.01 3.28 -15.76
CA VAL A 520 -0.37 2.59 -14.53
C VAL A 520 -0.25 1.09 -14.70
N LEU A 521 0.39 0.45 -13.72
CA LEU A 521 0.61 -0.98 -13.63
C LEU A 521 0.13 -1.44 -12.26
N HIS A 522 -0.71 -2.49 -12.22
CA HIS A 522 -1.08 -3.13 -10.97
C HIS A 522 -0.53 -4.55 -10.96
N TYR A 523 0.07 -4.98 -9.87
CA TYR A 523 0.34 -6.41 -9.69
C TYR A 523 -0.63 -7.03 -8.69
N ALA A 524 -1.11 -8.22 -9.01
CA ALA A 524 -2.07 -8.96 -8.21
C ALA A 524 -1.39 -9.47 -6.93
N SER A 525 -1.80 -8.95 -5.77
CA SER A 525 -1.30 -9.40 -4.46
C SER A 525 -2.21 -10.41 -3.78
N ASP A 526 -3.50 -10.39 -4.14
CA ASP A 526 -4.57 -11.07 -3.43
C ASP A 526 -5.84 -11.15 -4.29
N THR A 527 -6.87 -11.82 -3.77
CA THR A 527 -8.19 -11.88 -4.40
C THR A 527 -9.23 -11.34 -3.43
N PRO A 528 -10.22 -10.56 -3.88
CA PRO A 528 -11.16 -9.90 -2.97
C PRO A 528 -12.14 -10.87 -2.30
N TYR A 529 -12.23 -12.11 -2.80
CA TYR A 529 -13.00 -13.20 -2.19
C TYR A 529 -12.21 -13.98 -1.14
N THR A 530 -10.89 -13.84 -1.09
CA THR A 530 -10.14 -14.44 0.02
C THR A 530 -10.41 -13.66 1.30
N GLN A 531 -10.94 -14.36 2.31
CA GLN A 531 -11.24 -13.81 3.64
C GLN A 531 -10.02 -13.10 4.24
N ALA A 532 -10.25 -12.24 5.24
CA ALA A 532 -9.24 -11.45 5.98
C ALA A 532 -7.93 -12.20 6.33
N ARG A 533 -8.00 -13.53 6.44
CA ARG A 533 -6.92 -14.50 6.63
C ARG A 533 -5.73 -14.37 5.67
N THR A 534 -5.88 -13.87 4.43
CA THR A 534 -4.75 -13.75 3.47
C THR A 534 -4.25 -12.31 3.31
N LEU A 535 -5.13 -11.32 3.45
CA LEU A 535 -4.85 -9.88 3.21
C LEU A 535 -3.90 -9.22 4.24
N GLY A 536 -3.67 -9.84 5.39
CA GLY A 536 -2.73 -9.37 6.43
C GLY A 536 -1.55 -10.30 6.70
N ALA A 537 -1.53 -11.50 6.10
CA ALA A 537 -0.65 -12.59 6.52
C ALA A 537 0.63 -12.72 5.70
N ARG A 538 0.67 -12.19 4.47
CA ARG A 538 1.79 -12.42 3.55
C ARG A 538 2.58 -11.13 3.33
N GLY A 539 3.80 -11.10 3.87
CA GLY A 539 4.85 -10.21 3.36
C GLY A 539 5.10 -10.49 1.88
N LEU A 540 5.81 -9.59 1.18
CA LEU A 540 6.17 -9.80 -0.23
C LEU A 540 6.90 -11.16 -0.33
N SER A 541 6.25 -12.16 -0.91
CA SER A 541 6.88 -13.45 -1.20
C SER A 541 7.86 -13.25 -2.35
N TYR A 542 8.83 -14.16 -2.50
CA TYR A 542 9.71 -14.19 -3.66
C TYR A 542 8.97 -14.09 -5.01
N TYR A 543 7.73 -14.60 -5.10
CA TYR A 543 6.90 -14.51 -6.31
C TYR A 543 6.31 -13.11 -6.55
N GLY A 544 5.83 -12.41 -5.52
CA GLY A 544 5.35 -11.03 -5.66
C GLY A 544 6.46 -10.03 -6.02
N LEU A 545 7.72 -10.43 -5.81
CA LEU A 545 8.90 -9.68 -6.19
C LEU A 545 9.11 -9.61 -7.70
N ASP A 546 8.80 -10.69 -8.41
CA ASP A 546 9.00 -10.79 -9.86
C ASP A 546 8.19 -9.74 -10.61
N SER A 547 6.88 -9.68 -10.31
CA SER A 547 5.95 -8.71 -10.89
C SER A 547 6.32 -7.27 -10.56
N THR A 548 6.81 -7.07 -9.32
CA THR A 548 7.28 -5.76 -8.85
C THR A 548 8.48 -5.29 -9.68
N TYR A 549 9.52 -6.12 -9.86
CA TYR A 549 10.68 -5.75 -10.66
C TYR A 549 10.38 -5.65 -12.15
N ALA A 550 9.56 -6.54 -12.72
CA ALA A 550 9.17 -6.46 -14.13
C ALA A 550 8.49 -5.11 -14.42
N SER A 551 7.59 -4.68 -13.54
CA SER A 551 6.92 -3.37 -13.65
C SER A 551 7.90 -2.20 -13.49
N SER A 552 8.78 -2.27 -12.50
CA SER A 552 9.79 -1.22 -12.27
C SER A 552 10.79 -1.10 -13.41
N VAL A 553 11.17 -2.21 -14.03
CA VAL A 553 11.98 -2.22 -15.26
C VAL A 553 11.21 -1.55 -16.40
N ALA A 554 9.93 -1.86 -16.60
CA ALA A 554 9.11 -1.22 -17.63
C ALA A 554 9.04 0.31 -17.44
N ILE A 555 8.82 0.78 -16.21
CA ILE A 555 8.78 2.20 -15.85
C ILE A 555 10.12 2.88 -16.16
N LEU A 556 11.24 2.34 -15.66
CA LEU A 556 12.55 2.94 -15.86
C LEU A 556 12.96 2.93 -17.34
N ARG A 557 12.67 1.86 -18.08
CA ARG A 557 12.94 1.82 -19.53
C ARG A 557 12.14 2.87 -20.29
N ARG A 558 10.88 3.10 -19.91
CA ARG A 558 10.04 4.15 -20.51
C ARG A 558 10.64 5.54 -20.27
N ILE A 559 11.02 5.82 -19.03
CA ILE A 559 11.71 7.08 -18.65
C ILE A 559 13.01 7.25 -19.43
N LEU A 560 13.88 6.24 -19.45
CA LEU A 560 15.15 6.30 -20.17
C LEU A 560 14.96 6.46 -21.68
N ALA A 561 13.87 5.95 -22.25
CA ALA A 561 13.53 6.17 -23.66
C ALA A 561 13.06 7.61 -23.92
N GLN A 562 12.23 8.18 -23.03
CA GLN A 562 11.78 9.58 -23.12
C GLN A 562 12.96 10.56 -23.02
N GLU A 563 13.96 10.24 -22.19
CA GLU A 563 15.21 11.00 -22.08
C GLU A 563 16.25 10.67 -23.17
N GLN A 564 15.89 9.87 -24.17
CA GLN A 564 16.76 9.45 -25.28
C GLN A 564 18.05 8.72 -24.83
N VAL A 565 18.07 8.23 -23.59
CA VAL A 565 19.16 7.44 -23.02
C VAL A 565 19.20 6.06 -23.66
N LEU A 566 18.03 5.43 -23.85
CA LEU A 566 17.88 4.21 -24.64
C LEU A 566 17.52 4.55 -26.09
N THR A 567 18.11 3.85 -27.07
CA THR A 567 17.69 3.94 -28.48
C THR A 567 16.31 3.30 -28.67
N ALA A 568 15.55 3.78 -29.67
CA ALA A 568 14.21 3.28 -29.99
C ALA A 568 14.15 1.76 -30.22
N ASP A 569 15.23 1.14 -30.73
CA ASP A 569 15.36 -0.32 -30.93
C ASP A 569 15.37 -1.13 -29.63
N VAL A 570 15.62 -0.47 -28.50
CA VAL A 570 15.61 -1.04 -27.15
C VAL A 570 14.30 -0.64 -26.42
N ALA A 571 13.65 0.45 -26.81
CA ALA A 571 12.40 0.93 -26.18
C ALA A 571 11.12 0.20 -26.65
N ALA A 572 11.14 -0.48 -27.80
CA ALA A 572 10.07 -1.35 -28.26
C ALA A 572 10.55 -2.81 -28.32
N PRO A 573 9.75 -3.81 -27.93
CA PRO A 573 10.04 -5.18 -28.35
C PRO A 573 9.95 -5.21 -29.87
N ARG A 574 11.03 -5.67 -30.51
CA ARG A 574 11.13 -5.82 -31.96
C ARG A 574 9.99 -6.69 -32.48
N TRP A 575 8.96 -6.07 -33.02
CA TRP A 575 7.87 -6.74 -33.73
C TRP A 575 8.22 -7.05 -35.19
N ALA A 576 9.49 -6.90 -35.59
CA ALA A 576 9.92 -7.00 -36.99
C ALA A 576 10.76 -8.25 -37.35
N ASP A 577 11.17 -9.09 -36.39
CA ASP A 577 11.98 -10.29 -36.71
C ASP A 577 11.21 -11.62 -36.63
N ALA A 578 9.92 -11.60 -36.28
CA ALA A 578 9.02 -12.75 -36.48
C ALA A 578 8.37 -12.62 -37.86
N GLY A 579 9.19 -12.80 -38.90
CA GLY A 579 8.74 -12.90 -40.27
C GLY A 579 7.63 -13.94 -40.40
N ALA A 580 6.55 -13.53 -41.04
CA ALA A 580 5.48 -14.36 -41.57
C ALA A 580 5.98 -15.74 -42.03
N ARG A 581 5.61 -16.79 -41.29
CA ARG A 581 5.30 -18.06 -41.93
C ARG A 581 3.81 -18.07 -42.23
N GLN A 582 3.45 -17.34 -43.26
CA GLN A 582 2.29 -17.69 -44.08
C GLN A 582 2.61 -19.01 -44.79
N GLY A 583 1.67 -19.95 -44.75
CA GLY A 583 1.53 -21.02 -45.76
C GLY A 583 1.77 -22.45 -45.29
N ALA A 584 0.71 -23.10 -44.81
CA ALA A 584 0.14 -24.34 -45.37
C ALA A 584 -1.21 -24.62 -44.72
#